data_AF-A0A081I3W0-F1
#
_entry.id   AF-A0A081I3W0-F1
#
_cell.length_a   1.000
_cell.length_b   1.000
_cell.length_c   1.000
_cell.angle_alpha   90.00
_cell.angle_beta   90.00
_cell.angle_gamma   90.00
#
_symmetry.space_group_name_H-M   'P 1'
#
loop_
_entity.id
_entity.type
_entity.pdbx_description
1 polymer ?
#
loop_
_entity_poly.entity_id
_entity_poly.type
_entity_poly.pdbx_seq_one_letter_code
_entity_poly.pdbx_strand_id
1 'polypeptide(L)' 'MTNTTNTLEIYSINDAEDSDPDPIYEGDDDGMIRAFGDVSLDFLFHDDDMGTNVYNVVRADGVVIAVAYRD' A
#
# COMPACT_ATOMS: atom_id res chain seq x y z
N MET A 1 -1.01 19.80 16.51
CA MET A 1 -1.47 19.28 15.22
C MET A 1 -0.40 18.32 14.74
N THR A 2 -0.60 17.02 14.93
CA THR A 2 0.22 16.03 14.24
C THR A 2 -0.25 16.08 12.79
N ASN A 3 0.60 16.62 11.90
CA ASN A 3 0.45 16.36 10.48
C ASN A 3 0.74 14.86 10.32
N THR A 4 -0.28 14.01 10.48
CA THR A 4 -0.23 12.66 9.96
C THR A 4 -0.24 12.86 8.44
N THR A 5 0.94 12.96 7.86
CA THR A 5 1.08 12.69 6.43
C THR A 5 0.69 11.23 6.34
N ASN A 6 -0.53 10.94 5.86
CA ASN A 6 -1.00 9.56 5.70
C ASN A 6 -0.15 8.92 4.60
N THR A 7 1.06 8.49 4.97
CA THR A 7 2.04 7.90 4.09
C THR A 7 1.50 6.55 3.67
N LEU A 8 1.57 6.30 2.36
CA LEU A 8 1.22 5.04 1.76
C LEU A 8 2.51 4.26 1.50
N GLU A 9 2.67 3.13 2.15
CA GLU A 9 3.79 2.21 1.96
C GLU A 9 3.30 0.99 1.18
N ILE A 10 3.85 0.77 -0.02
CA ILE A 10 3.43 -0.31 -0.92
C ILE A 10 4.52 -1.38 -0.96
N TYR A 11 4.13 -2.62 -0.71
CA TYR A 11 4.98 -3.80 -0.72
C TYR A 11 4.56 -4.74 -1.84
N SER A 12 5.55 -5.41 -2.45
CA SER A 12 5.28 -6.40 -3.49
C SER A 12 4.64 -7.64 -2.88
N ILE A 13 3.58 -8.17 -3.51
CA ILE A 13 2.95 -9.43 -3.10
C ILE A 13 3.91 -10.63 -3.16
N ASN A 14 4.95 -10.53 -3.99
CA ASN A 14 5.95 -11.59 -4.14
C ASN A 14 7.08 -11.47 -3.10
N ASP A 15 7.15 -10.35 -2.38
CA ASP A 15 8.19 -10.06 -1.39
C ASP A 15 7.78 -10.55 0.01
N ALA A 16 6.56 -11.07 0.16
CA ALA A 16 6.03 -11.60 1.42
C ALA A 16 6.80 -12.81 1.98
N GLU A 17 7.74 -13.39 1.22
CA GLU A 17 8.64 -14.45 1.70
C GLU A 17 9.94 -13.93 2.31
N ASP A 18 10.27 -12.64 2.13
CA ASP A 18 11.43 -12.03 2.76
C ASP A 18 11.12 -11.61 4.20
N SER A 19 12.08 -11.82 5.09
CA SER A 19 11.90 -11.61 6.54
C SER A 19 11.84 -10.12 6.93
N ASP A 20 12.10 -9.22 5.99
CA ASP A 20 12.04 -7.76 6.13
C ASP A 20 11.82 -7.17 4.73
N PRO A 21 10.59 -7.24 4.19
CA PRO A 21 10.31 -6.77 2.85
C PRO A 21 10.44 -5.25 2.81
N ASP A 22 11.24 -4.72 1.89
CA ASP A 22 11.34 -3.28 1.67
C ASP A 22 10.13 -2.78 0.86
N PRO A 23 9.58 -1.59 1.17
CA PRO A 23 8.53 -1.02 0.36
C PRO A 23 9.06 -0.73 -1.05
N ILE A 24 8.34 -1.23 -2.06
CA ILE A 24 8.63 -0.94 -3.48
C ILE A 24 8.25 0.50 -3.85
N TYR A 25 7.43 1.15 -3.03
CA TYR A 25 7.06 2.56 -3.15
C TYR A 25 6.61 3.12 -1.79
N GLU A 26 7.01 4.35 -1.51
CA GLU A 26 6.56 5.13 -0.36
C GLU A 26 6.12 6.52 -0.86
N GLY A 27 4.91 6.95 -0.50
CA GLY A 27 4.42 8.26 -0.91
C GLY A 27 2.92 8.48 -0.68
N ASP A 28 2.27 9.17 -1.61
CA ASP A 28 0.85 9.51 -1.55
C ASP A 28 0.04 8.80 -2.65
N ASP A 29 -1.30 8.90 -2.57
CA ASP A 29 -2.22 8.28 -3.52
C ASP A 29 -1.95 8.76 -4.97
N ASP A 30 -1.60 10.04 -5.16
CA ASP A 30 -1.30 10.61 -6.48
C ASP A 30 -0.01 10.04 -7.07
N GLY A 31 1.03 9.90 -6.25
CA GLY A 31 2.30 9.33 -6.62
C GLY A 31 2.20 7.82 -6.88
N MET A 32 1.35 7.10 -6.15
CA MET A 32 1.01 5.71 -6.46
C MET A 32 0.41 5.60 -7.86
N ILE A 33 -0.59 6.41 -8.21
CA ILE A 33 -1.22 6.37 -9.54
C ILE A 33 -0.20 6.69 -10.64
N ARG A 34 0.75 7.59 -10.38
CA ARG A 34 1.84 7.89 -11.33
C ARG A 34 2.84 6.74 -11.48
N ALA A 35 3.13 6.01 -10.40
CA ALA A 35 4.12 4.93 -10.38
C ALA A 35 3.54 3.62 -10.95
N PHE A 36 2.32 3.25 -10.55
CA PHE A 36 1.69 1.97 -10.86
C PHE A 36 0.63 2.06 -11.96
N GLY A 37 0.23 3.27 -12.36
CA GLY A 37 -0.78 3.51 -13.38
C GLY A 37 -2.19 3.58 -12.79
N ASP A 38 -3.19 3.20 -13.59
CA ASP A 38 -4.60 3.21 -13.18
C ASP A 38 -4.88 2.08 -12.17
N VAL A 39 -4.63 2.37 -10.90
CA VAL A 39 -4.78 1.48 -9.74
C VAL A 39 -5.63 2.14 -8.67
N SER A 40 -6.30 1.32 -7.86
CA SER A 40 -7.11 1.71 -6.72
C SER A 40 -6.71 0.91 -5.47
N LEU A 41 -7.09 1.43 -4.30
CA LEU A 41 -6.92 0.75 -3.02
C LEU A 41 -8.22 0.06 -2.63
N ASP A 42 -8.14 -1.25 -2.38
CA ASP A 42 -9.25 -2.05 -1.85
C ASP A 42 -8.95 -2.46 -0.41
N PHE A 43 -9.82 -2.07 0.52
CA PHE A 43 -9.57 -2.24 1.96
C PHE A 43 -9.62 -3.71 2.37
N LEU A 44 -8.59 -4.15 3.10
CA LEU A 44 -8.48 -5.51 3.63
C LEU A 44 -8.88 -5.56 5.11
N PHE A 45 -8.05 -4.97 5.97
CA PHE A 45 -8.24 -4.97 7.43
C PHE A 45 -7.44 -3.83 8.07
N HIS A 46 -7.73 -3.54 9.34
CA HIS A 46 -6.89 -2.67 10.18
C HIS A 46 -5.95 -3.57 10.99
N ASP A 47 -4.66 -3.31 10.90
CA ASP A 47 -3.65 -3.97 11.72
C ASP A 47 -3.58 -3.24 13.07
N ASP A 48 -4.19 -3.83 14.10
CA ASP A 48 -4.20 -3.27 15.45
C ASP A 48 -2.81 -3.29 16.12
N ASP A 49 -1.91 -4.17 15.68
CA ASP A 49 -0.56 -4.29 16.25
C ASP A 49 0.36 -3.18 15.73
N MET A 50 0.21 -2.81 14.44
CA MET A 50 0.97 -1.74 13.80
C MET A 50 0.23 -0.39 13.77
N GLY A 51 -1.08 -0.37 14.04
CA GLY A 51 -1.92 0.84 14.01
C GLY A 51 -2.23 1.35 12.61
N THR A 52 -2.05 0.54 11.58
CA THR A 52 -2.17 0.95 10.17
C THR A 52 -3.30 0.21 9.45
N ASN A 53 -3.87 0.83 8.42
CA ASN A 53 -4.85 0.20 7.55
C ASN A 53 -4.17 -0.50 6.38
N VAL A 54 -4.58 -1.73 6.09
CA VAL A 54 -4.03 -2.56 5.02
C VAL A 54 -4.99 -2.58 3.83
N TYR A 55 -4.46 -2.42 2.63
CA TYR A 55 -5.19 -2.38 1.37
C TYR A 55 -4.53 -3.26 0.32
N ASN A 56 -5.31 -3.84 -0.58
CA ASN A 56 -4.80 -4.32 -1.86
C ASN A 56 -4.63 -3.14 -2.81
N VAL A 57 -3.51 -3.11 -3.53
CA VAL A 57 -3.38 -2.27 -4.73
C VAL A 57 -3.92 -3.08 -5.90
N VAL A 58 -5.06 -2.64 -6.43
CA VAL A 58 -5.81 -3.33 -7.48
C VAL A 58 -5.74 -2.51 -8.74
N ARG A 59 -5.38 -3.12 -9.86
CA ARG A 59 -5.38 -2.48 -11.16
C ARG A 59 -6.80 -2.43 -11.75
N ALA A 60 -7.05 -1.55 -12.71
CA ALA A 60 -8.35 -1.40 -13.37
C ALA A 60 -8.93 -2.70 -13.99
N ASP A 61 -8.12 -3.72 -14.25
CA ASP A 61 -8.53 -5.05 -14.72
C ASP A 61 -8.94 -6.02 -13.58
N GLY A 62 -8.90 -5.56 -12.33
CA GLY A 62 -9.25 -6.34 -11.13
C GLY A 62 -8.10 -7.18 -10.57
N VAL A 63 -6.87 -7.03 -11.09
CA VAL A 63 -5.70 -7.79 -10.63
C VAL A 63 -5.04 -7.09 -9.45
N VAL A 64 -4.84 -7.83 -8.35
CA VAL A 64 -4.04 -7.38 -7.19
C VAL A 64 -2.55 -7.47 -7.56
N ILE A 65 -1.83 -6.37 -7.36
CA ILE A 65 -0.42 -6.27 -7.78
C ILE A 65 0.53 -5.98 -6.61
N ALA A 66 0.02 -5.45 -5.50
CA ALA A 66 0.78 -5.07 -4.32
C ALA A 66 -0.15 -4.97 -3.10
N VAL A 67 0.44 -4.86 -1.91
CA VAL A 67 -0.25 -4.55 -0.65
C VAL A 67 0.21 -3.18 -0.18
N ALA A 68 -0.72 -2.34 0.27
CA ALA A 68 -0.43 -1.00 0.79
C ALA A 68 -0.79 -0.91 2.28
N TYR A 69 0.08 -0.28 3.06
CA TYR A 69 -0.18 0.12 4.45
C TYR A 69 -0.36 1.63 4.50
N ARG A 70 -1.32 2.09 5.29
CA ARG A 70 -1.64 3.51 5.48
C ARG A 70 -1.84 3.82 6.95
N ASP A 71 -1.08 4.80 7.44
CA ASP A 71 -1.26 5.42 8.76
C ASP A 71 -2.54 6.29 8.80
#